data_AF-A0A0P9VHX1-F1
#
_entry.id   AF-A0A0P9VHX1-F1
#
_cell.length_a   1.000
_cell.length_b   1.000
_cell.length_c   1.000
_cell.angle_alpha   90.00
_cell.angle_beta   90.00
_cell.angle_gamma   90.00
#
_symmetry.space_group_name_H-M   'P 1'
#
loop_
_entity.id
_entity.type
_entity.pdbx_description
1 polymer ?
#
loop_
_entity_poly.entity_id
_entity_poly.type
_entity_poly.pdbx_seq_one_letter_code
_entity_poly.pdbx_strand_id
1 'polypeptide(L)'
;MTTQEPSLDFAALSIDSNILRGQRYNFDGGILKQLEQFKGSPVQILQPDVIHSEGIKHLASEITDALRAARSNLRTLAKYALFDNIQDFTENSLGPVLSAPALAEAKLNSFYERINARVIQVHQFRSKI
;
A
#
# COMPACT_ATOMS: atom_id res chain seq x y z
N MET A 1 -11.45 -17.55 -39.37
CA MET A 1 -11.63 -17.78 -37.92
C MET A 1 -11.66 -16.42 -37.26
N THR A 2 -12.85 -15.92 -36.92
CA THR A 2 -13.01 -14.68 -36.16
C THR A 2 -12.65 -14.97 -34.72
N THR A 3 -11.51 -14.46 -34.27
CA THR A 3 -11.16 -14.39 -32.85
C THR A 3 -12.21 -13.52 -32.19
N GLN A 4 -13.20 -14.13 -31.52
CA GLN A 4 -14.04 -13.38 -30.59
C GLN A 4 -13.12 -12.87 -29.49
N GLU A 5 -12.95 -11.54 -29.41
CA GLU A 5 -12.34 -10.95 -28.22
C GLU A 5 -13.18 -11.35 -27.00
N PRO A 6 -12.55 -11.74 -25.89
CA PRO A 6 -13.29 -12.09 -24.68
C PRO A 6 -14.13 -10.88 -24.25
N SER A 7 -15.46 -11.01 -24.31
CA SER A 7 -16.37 -10.01 -23.74
C SER A 7 -16.27 -10.10 -22.22
N LEU A 8 -15.46 -9.23 -21.62
CA LEU A 8 -15.40 -9.09 -20.17
C LEU A 8 -16.73 -8.52 -19.67
N ASP A 9 -17.58 -9.38 -19.11
CA ASP A 9 -18.88 -9.02 -18.49
C ASP A 9 -18.74 -8.26 -17.16
N PHE A 10 -17.51 -7.96 -16.73
CA PHE A 10 -17.24 -7.26 -15.48
C PHE A 10 -16.76 -5.83 -15.76
N ALA A 11 -17.57 -4.85 -15.37
CA ALA A 11 -17.23 -3.45 -15.53
C ALA A 11 -16.14 -2.98 -14.54
N ALA A 12 -16.02 -3.65 -13.39
CA ALA A 12 -15.08 -3.26 -12.34
C ALA A 12 -14.59 -4.43 -11.47
N LEU A 13 -13.40 -4.25 -10.91
CA LEU A 13 -12.78 -5.09 -9.89
C LEU A 13 -12.62 -4.31 -8.59
N SER A 14 -12.66 -5.01 -7.46
CA SER A 14 -12.28 -4.47 -6.17
C SER A 14 -11.36 -5.45 -5.45
N ILE A 15 -10.46 -4.93 -4.61
CA ILE A 15 -9.49 -5.75 -3.90
C ILE A 15 -9.94 -5.88 -2.45
N ASP A 16 -10.15 -7.11 -2.00
CA ASP A 16 -10.47 -7.37 -0.59
C ASP A 16 -9.27 -7.03 0.32
N SER A 17 -9.53 -6.53 1.54
CA SER A 17 -8.45 -6.19 2.48
C SER A 17 -7.60 -7.39 2.89
N ASN A 18 -8.17 -8.61 2.85
CA ASN A 18 -7.42 -9.84 3.10
C ASN A 18 -6.43 -10.17 1.98
N ILE A 19 -6.70 -9.77 0.73
CA ILE A 19 -5.73 -9.92 -0.37
C ILE A 19 -4.56 -8.95 -0.16
N LEU A 20 -4.85 -7.69 0.15
CA LEU A 20 -3.82 -6.69 0.44
C LEU A 20 -2.93 -7.13 1.62
N ARG A 21 -3.54 -7.58 2.71
CA ARG A 21 -2.84 -8.09 3.90
C ARG A 21 -2.11 -9.40 3.64
N GLY A 22 -2.75 -10.35 2.97
CA GLY A 22 -2.17 -11.67 2.67
C GLY A 22 -0.92 -11.57 1.80
N GLN A 23 -0.85 -10.54 0.95
CA GLN A 23 0.33 -10.19 0.16
C GLN A 23 1.28 -9.24 0.87
N ARG A 24 1.05 -8.93 2.16
CA ARG A 24 1.84 -8.01 2.99
C ARG A 24 2.10 -6.66 2.33
N TYR A 25 1.11 -6.16 1.59
CA TYR A 25 1.22 -4.90 0.84
C TYR A 25 2.46 -4.86 -0.09
N ASN A 26 2.91 -6.02 -0.58
CA ASN A 26 4.00 -6.12 -1.55
C ASN A 26 3.51 -5.70 -2.94
N PHE A 27 3.37 -4.39 -3.14
CA PHE A 27 2.86 -3.82 -4.37
C PHE A 27 3.82 -3.94 -5.57
N ASP A 28 5.04 -4.41 -5.34
CA ASP A 28 6.09 -4.58 -6.35
C ASP A 28 6.29 -6.06 -6.74
N GLY A 29 5.46 -6.96 -6.20
CA GLY A 29 5.52 -8.38 -6.49
C GLY A 29 4.15 -9.08 -6.45
N GLY A 30 4.17 -10.36 -6.80
CA GLY A 30 3.00 -11.24 -6.73
C GLY A 30 1.78 -10.73 -7.50
N ILE A 31 0.59 -11.06 -6.97
CA ILE A 31 -0.69 -10.70 -7.60
C ILE A 31 -0.96 -9.19 -7.58
N LEU A 32 -0.46 -8.45 -6.58
CA LEU A 32 -0.68 -7.00 -6.51
C LEU A 32 0.02 -6.28 -7.65
N LYS A 33 1.24 -6.68 -8.01
CA LYS A 33 1.92 -6.14 -9.20
C LYS A 33 1.19 -6.52 -10.50
N GLN A 34 0.63 -7.72 -10.59
CA GLN A 34 -0.11 -8.13 -11.77
C GLN A 34 -1.33 -7.24 -12.04
N LEU A 35 -1.88 -6.54 -11.04
CA LEU A 35 -2.99 -5.61 -11.25
C LEU A 35 -2.61 -4.40 -12.12
N GLU A 36 -1.32 -4.09 -12.28
CA GLU A 36 -0.87 -3.05 -13.22
C GLU A 36 -1.25 -3.37 -14.67
N GLN A 37 -1.49 -4.63 -15.02
CA GLN A 37 -1.95 -5.01 -16.36
C GLN A 37 -3.33 -4.43 -16.70
N PHE A 38 -4.12 -4.05 -15.69
CA PHE A 38 -5.40 -3.36 -15.88
C PHE A 38 -5.22 -1.85 -16.13
N LYS A 39 -4.00 -1.31 -16.03
CA LYS A 39 -3.75 0.08 -16.39
C LYS A 39 -4.01 0.29 -17.88
N GLY A 40 -5.02 1.09 -18.20
CA GLY A 40 -5.46 1.31 -19.59
C GLY A 40 -6.41 0.24 -20.14
N SER A 41 -6.78 -0.76 -19.33
CA SER A 41 -7.86 -1.70 -19.63
C SER A 41 -9.23 -1.01 -19.51
N PRO A 42 -10.27 -1.48 -20.23
CA PRO A 42 -11.65 -1.04 -19.99
C PRO A 42 -12.18 -1.41 -18.59
N VAL A 43 -11.55 -2.38 -17.91
CA VAL A 43 -11.92 -2.80 -16.56
C VAL A 43 -11.43 -1.77 -15.55
N GLN A 44 -12.34 -1.19 -14.76
CA GLN A 44 -11.97 -0.25 -13.70
C GLN A 44 -11.63 -0.98 -12.40
N ILE A 45 -10.68 -0.46 -11.62
CA ILE A 45 -10.46 -0.92 -10.25
C ILE A 45 -11.05 0.10 -9.29
N LEU A 46 -12.03 -0.32 -8.50
CA LEU A 46 -12.73 0.52 -7.54
C LEU A 46 -12.47 -0.01 -6.12
N GLN A 47 -11.99 0.88 -5.25
CA GLN A 47 -11.64 0.50 -3.89
C GLN A 47 -12.54 1.22 -2.89
N PRO A 48 -13.32 0.51 -2.07
CA PRO A 48 -14.08 1.13 -0.98
C PRO A 48 -13.18 1.93 -0.04
N ASP A 49 -13.64 3.11 0.36
CA ASP A 49 -13.04 3.97 1.38
C ASP A 49 -12.76 3.25 2.71
N VAL A 50 -13.63 2.32 3.11
CA VAL A 50 -13.42 1.47 4.30
C VAL A 50 -12.17 0.61 4.14
N ILE A 51 -11.98 -0.02 2.97
CA ILE A 51 -10.80 -0.87 2.71
C ILE A 51 -9.53 -0.01 2.59
N HIS A 52 -9.63 1.17 1.98
CA HIS A 52 -8.53 2.14 1.96
C HIS A 52 -8.10 2.52 3.39
N SER A 53 -9.06 2.85 4.25
CA SER A 53 -8.82 3.20 5.66
C SER A 53 -8.19 2.04 6.45
N GLU A 54 -8.68 0.81 6.25
CA GLU A 54 -8.07 -0.39 6.82
C GLU A 54 -6.63 -0.60 6.33
N GLY A 55 -6.40 -0.41 5.03
CA GLY A 55 -5.07 -0.51 4.42
C GLY A 55 -4.08 0.46 5.06
N ILE A 56 -4.46 1.73 5.22
CA ILE A 56 -3.62 2.73 5.91
C ILE A 56 -3.31 2.29 7.33
N LYS A 57 -4.32 1.88 8.11
CA LYS A 57 -4.13 1.48 9.51
C LYS A 57 -3.13 0.32 9.64
N HIS A 58 -3.24 -0.70 8.80
CA HIS A 58 -2.37 -1.86 8.87
C HIS A 58 -0.97 -1.57 8.38
N LEU A 59 -0.83 -0.89 7.25
CA LEU A 59 0.48 -0.53 6.71
C LEU A 59 1.22 0.44 7.64
N ALA A 60 0.51 1.37 8.30
CA ALA A 60 1.09 2.25 9.31
C ALA A 60 1.60 1.48 10.53
N SER A 61 0.90 0.42 10.94
CA SER A 61 1.36 -0.47 12.01
C SER A 61 2.66 -1.18 11.62
N GLU A 62 2.71 -1.77 10.43
CA GLU A 62 3.91 -2.47 9.93
C GLU A 62 5.10 -1.51 9.78
N ILE A 63 4.88 -0.30 9.28
CA ILE A 63 5.90 0.76 9.19
C ILE A 63 6.40 1.14 10.59
N THR A 64 5.49 1.29 11.56
CA THR A 64 5.86 1.61 12.95
C THR A 64 6.74 0.53 13.56
N ASP A 65 6.38 -0.74 13.36
CA ASP A 65 7.15 -1.87 13.87
C ASP A 65 8.51 -1.99 13.18
N ALA A 66 8.57 -1.80 11.86
CA ALA A 66 9.82 -1.78 11.10
C ALA A 66 10.76 -0.64 11.55
N LEU A 67 10.23 0.57 11.75
CA LEU A 67 11.00 1.72 12.26
C LEU A 67 11.51 1.45 13.67
N ARG A 68 10.69 0.86 14.55
CA ARG A 68 11.10 0.47 15.91
C ARG A 68 12.22 -0.55 15.87
N ALA A 69 12.10 -1.59 15.06
CA ALA A 69 13.12 -2.62 14.90
C ALA A 69 14.44 -2.05 14.35
N ALA A 70 14.35 -1.21 13.31
CA ALA A 70 15.51 -0.52 12.73
C ALA A 70 16.25 0.32 13.77
N ARG A 71 15.55 1.14 14.56
CA ARG A 71 16.13 1.95 15.64
C ARG A 71 16.81 1.09 16.70
N SER A 72 16.16 -0.01 17.11
CA SER A 72 16.72 -0.94 18.10
C SER A 72 18.01 -1.61 17.60
N ASN A 73 18.01 -2.05 16.34
CA ASN A 73 19.16 -2.69 15.72
C ASN A 73 20.33 -1.70 15.55
N LEU A 74 20.07 -0.48 15.08
CA LEU A 74 21.10 0.57 14.97
C LEU A 74 21.69 0.94 16.32
N ARG A 75 20.85 1.09 17.36
CA ARG A 75 21.34 1.34 18.74
C ARG A 75 22.21 0.20 19.26
N THR A 76 21.91 -1.04 18.87
CA THR A 76 22.71 -2.20 19.25
C THR A 76 24.05 -2.19 18.52
N LEU A 77 24.05 -1.91 17.22
CA LEU A 77 25.27 -1.75 16.42
C LEU A 77 26.17 -0.63 16.94
N ALA A 78 25.61 0.51 17.37
CA ALA A 78 26.37 1.63 17.94
C ALA A 78 27.21 1.24 19.18
N LYS A 79 26.87 0.16 19.89
CA LYS A 79 27.67 -0.34 21.03
C LYS A 79 28.96 -1.03 20.60
N TYR A 80 29.00 -1.55 19.38
CA TYR A 80 30.10 -2.36 18.84
C TYR A 80 30.85 -1.64 17.71
N ALA A 81 30.19 -0.71 17.04
CA ALA A 81 30.73 0.06 15.93
C ALA A 81 31.62 1.21 16.44
N LEU A 82 32.77 1.39 15.79
CA LEU A 82 33.68 2.53 16.00
C LEU A 82 33.22 3.80 15.25
N PHE A 83 31.94 3.88 14.86
CA PHE A 83 31.40 4.97 14.05
C PHE A 83 30.57 5.92 14.94
N ASP A 84 31.11 7.12 15.19
CA ASP A 84 30.50 8.14 16.06
C ASP A 84 29.16 8.70 15.54
N ASN A 85 28.80 8.44 14.29
CA ASN A 85 27.66 9.06 13.60
C ASN A 85 26.38 8.19 13.54
N ILE A 86 26.38 6.98 14.12
CA ILE A 86 25.20 6.08 14.05
C ILE A 86 24.00 6.68 14.82
N GLN A 87 24.27 7.36 15.93
CA GLN A 87 23.23 7.98 16.73
C GLN A 87 22.58 9.16 15.98
N ASP A 88 23.40 10.04 15.40
CA ASP A 88 22.95 11.15 14.55
C ASP A 88 22.16 10.67 13.32
N PHE A 89 22.61 9.59 12.66
CA PHE A 89 21.89 8.99 11.54
C PHE A 89 20.51 8.45 11.98
N THR A 90 20.43 7.83 13.15
CA THR A 90 19.17 7.27 13.66
C THR A 90 18.17 8.38 13.98
N GLU A 91 18.62 9.48 14.58
CA GLU A 91 17.74 10.59 14.97
C GLU A 91 17.33 11.46 13.78
N ASN A 92 18.24 11.71 12.83
CA ASN A 92 17.99 12.60 11.69
C ASN A 92 17.41 11.90 10.45
N SER A 93 17.76 10.64 10.19
CA SER A 93 17.32 9.91 8.98
C SER A 93 16.17 8.93 9.24
N LEU A 94 16.03 8.41 10.47
CA LEU A 94 14.87 7.64 10.92
C LEU A 94 13.95 8.44 11.85
N GLY A 95 14.21 9.75 12.00
CA GLY A 95 13.36 10.71 12.69
C GLY A 95 12.03 10.98 11.96
N PRO A 96 11.13 11.79 12.54
CA PRO A 96 9.76 11.97 12.04
C PRO A 96 9.75 12.92 10.83
N VAL A 97 10.32 12.51 9.70
CA VAL A 97 10.19 13.27 8.46
C VAL A 97 8.79 13.04 7.85
N LEU A 98 8.16 11.90 8.12
CA LEU A 98 6.73 11.61 7.87
C LEU A 98 6.20 10.67 8.96
N SER A 99 4.95 10.87 9.40
CA SER A 99 4.28 9.92 10.31
C SER A 99 3.99 8.59 9.59
N ALA A 100 3.98 7.47 10.30
CA ALA A 100 3.69 6.16 9.70
C ALA A 100 2.35 6.12 8.93
N PRO A 101 1.26 6.78 9.38
CA PRO A 101 0.04 6.94 8.58
C PRO A 101 0.25 7.66 7.26
N ALA A 102 1.03 8.76 7.24
CA ALA A 102 1.31 9.50 6.01
C ALA A 102 2.13 8.67 5.01
N LEU A 103 3.11 7.89 5.49
CA LEU A 103 3.87 6.96 4.66
C LEU A 103 2.99 5.84 4.09
N ALA A 104 2.09 5.31 4.92
CA ALA A 104 1.14 4.29 4.51
C ALA A 104 0.18 4.82 3.44
N GLU A 105 -0.37 6.01 3.65
CA GLU A 105 -1.25 6.68 2.69
C GLU A 105 -0.54 6.95 1.36
N ALA A 106 0.67 7.53 1.39
CA ALA A 106 1.46 7.77 0.18
C ALA A 106 1.72 6.46 -0.58
N LYS A 107 2.14 5.40 0.12
CA LYS A 107 2.45 4.11 -0.51
C LYS A 107 1.22 3.42 -1.10
N LEU A 108 0.07 3.50 -0.42
CA LEU A 108 -1.19 2.95 -0.92
C LEU A 108 -1.73 3.75 -2.11
N ASN A 109 -1.65 5.08 -2.07
CA ASN A 109 -2.06 5.96 -3.17
C ASN A 109 -1.20 5.75 -4.41
N SER A 110 0.12 5.67 -4.27
CA SER A 110 1.01 5.34 -5.39
C SER A 110 0.70 3.97 -6.01
N PHE A 111 0.27 2.99 -5.21
CA PHE A 111 -0.20 1.72 -5.75
C PHE A 111 -1.49 1.88 -6.55
N TYR A 112 -2.48 2.62 -6.04
CA TYR A 112 -3.73 2.89 -6.76
C TYR A 112 -3.48 3.62 -8.09
N GLU A 113 -2.60 4.60 -8.11
CA GLU A 113 -2.20 5.29 -9.35
C GLU A 113 -1.60 4.33 -10.39
N ARG A 114 -0.74 3.39 -9.95
CA ARG A 114 -0.11 2.41 -10.86
C ARG A 114 -1.12 1.48 -11.50
N ILE A 115 -2.20 1.12 -10.79
CA ILE A 115 -3.24 0.21 -11.30
C ILE A 115 -4.47 0.96 -11.83
N ASN A 116 -4.43 2.30 -11.90
CA ASN A 116 -5.57 3.16 -12.25
C ASN A 116 -6.82 2.90 -11.38
N ALA A 117 -6.61 2.61 -10.09
CA ALA A 117 -7.69 2.43 -9.13
C ALA A 117 -8.24 3.76 -8.62
N ARG A 118 -9.53 3.77 -8.27
CA ARG A 118 -10.19 4.92 -7.64
C ARG A 118 -10.82 4.51 -6.33
N VAL A 119 -10.65 5.35 -5.30
CA VAL A 119 -11.36 5.18 -4.03
C VAL A 119 -12.80 5.67 -4.19
N ILE A 120 -13.76 4.85 -3.79
CA ILE A 120 -15.19 5.17 -3.82
C ILE A 120 -15.75 5.25 -2.40
N GLN A 121 -16.60 6.25 -2.18
CA GLN A 121 -17.23 6.49 -0.88
C GLN A 121 -18.45 5.57 -0.72
N VAL A 122 -18.41 4.63 0.22
CA VAL A 122 -19.45 3.58 0.33
C VAL A 122 -20.83 4.18 0.67
N HIS A 123 -20.86 5.32 1.36
CA HIS A 123 -22.11 6.02 1.69
C HIS A 123 -22.81 6.69 0.49
N GLN A 124 -22.15 6.87 -0.66
CA GLN A 124 -22.81 7.39 -1.87
C GLN A 124 -23.82 6.42 -2.49
N PHE A 125 -23.76 5.12 -2.15
CA PHE A 125 -24.64 4.09 -2.71
C PHE A 125 -25.86 3.76 -1.84
N ARG A 126 -26.03 4.41 -0.68
CA ARG A 126 -27.19 4.22 0.20
C ARG A 126 -28.50 4.88 -0.26
N SER A 127 -28.52 5.54 -1.43
CA SER A 127 -29.69 6.30 -1.92
C SER A 127 -30.51 5.62 -3.01
N LYS A 128 -30.20 4.38 -3.40
CA LYS A 128 -30.90 3.67 -4.50
C LYS A 128 -31.18 2.19 -4.24
N ILE A 129 -31.48 1.81 -2.99
CA ILE A 129 -32.08 0.51 -2.67
C ILE A 129 -33.29 0.76 -1.79
#